data_AF-A0A5D3Y7T6-F1
#
_entry.id   AF-A0A5D3Y7T6-F1
#
_cell.length_a   1.000
_cell.length_b   1.000
_cell.length_c   1.000
_cell.angle_alpha   90.00
_cell.angle_beta   90.00
_cell.angle_gamma   90.00
#
_symmetry.space_group_name_H-M   'P 1'
#
loop_
_entity.id
_entity.type
_entity.pdbx_description
1 polymer ?
#
loop_
_entity_poly.entity_id
_entity_poly.type
_entity_poly.pdbx_seq_one_letter_code
_entity_poly.pdbx_strand_id
1 'polypeptide(L)'
;MTSSQALADPFSKYITLDRDLVNIPILQGIIGDAHLITRDPMGRDIAFLCRIYGNGWSDQPRSISIDEETALLIGAHGSGTVVGKSNAYFLQAPGAPEVCKTGNPLTYKDINVYRINAAGGKYQLWNWHGIGGSEYLVSAVEGVLISDQDSLSPY
;
A
#
# COMPACT_ATOMS: atom_id res chain seq x y z
N MET A 1 -7.25 1.74 14.22
CA MET A 1 -6.57 0.43 14.23
C MET A 1 -5.14 0.68 13.76
N THR A 2 -4.13 0.21 14.49
CA THR A 2 -2.71 0.48 14.20
C THR A 2 -2.13 -0.54 13.22
N SER A 3 -0.99 -0.24 12.59
CA SER A 3 -0.23 -1.21 11.79
C SER A 3 0.04 -2.51 12.54
N SER A 4 0.50 -2.43 13.79
CA SER A 4 0.77 -3.62 14.61
C SER A 4 -0.47 -4.48 14.85
N GLN A 5 -1.65 -3.87 15.03
CA GLN A 5 -2.91 -4.59 15.17
C GLN A 5 -3.34 -5.25 13.86
N ALA A 6 -3.18 -4.56 12.73
CA ALA A 6 -3.52 -5.09 11.40
C ALA A 6 -2.66 -6.32 11.05
N LEU A 7 -1.36 -6.23 11.35
CA LEU A 7 -0.40 -7.27 11.06
C LEU A 7 -0.53 -8.46 12.01
N ALA A 8 -0.97 -8.26 13.24
CA ALA A 8 -1.22 -9.35 14.19
C ALA A 8 -2.48 -10.17 13.82
N ASP A 9 -3.51 -9.53 13.25
CA ASP A 9 -4.71 -10.21 12.75
C ASP A 9 -5.36 -9.45 11.57
N PRO A 10 -5.04 -9.82 10.31
CA PRO A 10 -5.60 -9.18 9.12
C PRO A 10 -7.12 -9.29 9.02
N PHE A 11 -7.73 -10.28 9.68
CA PHE A 11 -9.18 -10.53 9.65
C PHE A 11 -9.92 -9.95 10.85
N SER A 12 -9.27 -9.07 11.62
CA SER A 12 -9.89 -8.38 12.74
C SER A 12 -11.20 -7.72 12.31
N LYS A 13 -12.23 -7.81 13.17
CA LYS A 13 -13.56 -7.20 12.94
C LYS A 13 -13.53 -5.69 12.71
N TYR A 14 -12.43 -5.02 13.06
CA TYR A 14 -12.23 -3.60 12.81
C TYR A 14 -11.71 -3.30 11.39
N ILE A 15 -11.55 -4.35 10.55
CA ILE A 15 -11.15 -4.25 9.14
C ILE A 15 -12.33 -4.62 8.24
N THR A 16 -12.99 -3.61 7.70
CA THR A 16 -13.99 -3.78 6.64
C THR A 16 -13.36 -3.36 5.32
N LEU A 17 -13.34 -4.28 4.35
CA LEU A 17 -12.92 -3.99 2.98
C LEU A 17 -14.17 -3.98 2.12
N ASP A 18 -14.37 -2.88 1.40
CA ASP A 18 -15.42 -2.74 0.39
C ASP A 18 -14.76 -2.43 -0.96
N ARG A 19 -15.48 -2.69 -2.05
CA ARG A 19 -15.04 -2.43 -3.42
C ARG A 19 -15.87 -1.29 -4.01
N ASP A 20 -15.36 -0.71 -5.08
CA ASP A 20 -16.11 0.22 -5.93
C ASP A 20 -16.60 1.50 -5.24
N LEU A 21 -15.97 1.88 -4.12
CA LEU A 21 -16.28 3.12 -3.38
C LEU A 21 -16.15 4.37 -4.28
N VAL A 22 -15.28 4.31 -5.29
CA VAL A 22 -15.07 5.35 -6.28
C VAL A 22 -14.88 4.72 -7.67
N ASN A 23 -15.79 4.99 -8.61
CA ASN A 23 -15.77 4.41 -9.96
C ASN A 23 -15.01 5.33 -10.94
N ILE A 24 -13.71 5.51 -10.72
CA ILE A 24 -12.83 6.19 -11.68
C ILE A 24 -12.15 5.10 -12.52
N PRO A 25 -12.35 5.06 -13.85
CA PRO A 25 -11.86 3.97 -14.71
C PRO A 25 -10.36 3.68 -14.55
N ILE A 26 -9.55 4.71 -14.31
CA ILE A 26 -8.10 4.57 -14.13
C ILE A 26 -7.69 3.95 -12.80
N LEU A 27 -8.60 3.91 -11.83
CA LEU A 27 -8.39 3.35 -10.50
C LEU A 27 -9.08 2.00 -10.33
N GLN A 28 -9.69 1.45 -11.38
CA GLN A 28 -10.29 0.12 -11.30
C GLN A 28 -9.21 -0.93 -10.97
N GLY A 29 -9.45 -1.70 -9.91
CA GLY A 29 -8.50 -2.69 -9.40
C GLY A 29 -7.39 -2.13 -8.48
N ILE A 30 -7.40 -0.83 -8.20
CA ILE A 30 -6.50 -0.18 -7.23
C ILE A 30 -7.32 0.15 -5.98
N ILE A 31 -6.87 -0.32 -4.81
CA ILE A 31 -7.42 0.20 -3.55
C ILE A 31 -6.76 1.55 -3.27
N GLY A 32 -7.57 2.60 -3.22
CA GLY A 32 -7.16 3.88 -2.67
C GLY A 32 -7.55 3.94 -1.20
N ASP A 33 -6.59 3.85 -0.27
CA ASP A 33 -6.81 4.27 1.11
C ASP A 33 -6.57 5.78 1.16
N ALA A 34 -7.63 6.56 1.00
CA ALA A 34 -7.59 7.97 1.39
C ALA A 34 -7.50 8.02 2.92
N HIS A 35 -6.28 7.96 3.43
CA HIS A 35 -6.00 7.95 4.86
C HIS A 35 -6.68 9.13 5.57
N LEU A 36 -7.76 8.85 6.29
CA LEU A 36 -8.43 9.80 7.17
C LEU A 36 -7.90 9.75 8.61
N ILE A 37 -6.94 8.88 8.95
CA ILE A 37 -6.40 8.76 10.31
C ILE A 37 -4.88 8.48 10.33
N THR A 38 -4.20 9.34 11.07
CA THR A 38 -2.78 9.48 11.40
C THR A 38 -2.10 8.20 11.94
N ARG A 39 -0.87 8.00 11.45
CA ARG A 39 0.23 7.09 11.90
C ARG A 39 0.19 5.63 11.44
N ASP A 40 1.29 5.29 10.76
CA ASP A 40 1.70 3.97 10.29
C ASP A 40 0.75 3.26 9.31
N PRO A 41 0.63 3.74 8.05
CA PRO A 41 -0.22 3.12 7.03
C PRO A 41 0.28 1.73 6.59
N MET A 42 1.61 1.54 6.52
CA MET A 42 2.23 0.46 5.74
C MET A 42 1.80 -0.93 6.18
N GLY A 43 1.77 -1.21 7.48
CA GLY A 43 1.35 -2.52 7.99
C GLY A 43 -0.12 -2.80 7.76
N ARG A 44 -0.97 -1.76 7.79
CA ARG A 44 -2.38 -1.89 7.48
C ARG A 44 -2.58 -2.15 5.98
N ASP A 45 -1.86 -1.44 5.12
CA ASP A 45 -1.94 -1.63 3.67
C ASP A 45 -1.53 -3.06 3.29
N ILE A 46 -0.43 -3.57 3.85
CA ILE A 46 0.04 -4.94 3.59
C ILE A 46 -0.99 -5.97 4.09
N ALA A 47 -1.64 -5.75 5.23
CA ALA A 47 -2.75 -6.59 5.70
C ALA A 47 -3.97 -6.54 4.74
N PHE A 48 -4.24 -5.40 4.10
CA PHE A 48 -5.29 -5.30 3.09
C PHE A 48 -4.91 -6.06 1.82
N LEU A 49 -3.67 -5.90 1.31
CA LEU A 49 -3.15 -6.65 0.17
C LEU A 49 -3.35 -8.16 0.35
N CYS A 50 -3.02 -8.67 1.53
CA CYS A 50 -3.25 -10.06 1.95
C CYS A 50 -4.71 -10.50 1.75
N ARG A 51 -5.67 -9.71 2.23
CA ARG A 51 -7.10 -10.02 2.15
C ARG A 51 -7.66 -9.88 0.75
N ILE A 52 -7.16 -8.92 -0.04
CA ILE A 52 -7.51 -8.82 -1.46
C ILE A 52 -7.11 -10.11 -2.17
N TYR A 53 -5.86 -10.55 -1.99
CA TYR A 53 -5.42 -11.82 -2.56
C TYR A 53 -6.30 -12.99 -2.07
N GLY A 54 -6.48 -13.14 -0.76
CA GLY A 54 -7.26 -14.23 -0.16
C GLY A 54 -8.73 -14.27 -0.57
N ASN A 55 -9.34 -13.12 -0.89
CA ASN A 55 -10.71 -13.04 -1.40
C ASN A 55 -10.81 -13.35 -2.92
N GLY A 56 -9.69 -13.64 -3.60
CA GLY A 56 -9.65 -13.84 -5.05
C GLY A 56 -9.88 -12.55 -5.84
N TRP A 57 -9.54 -11.41 -5.24
CA TRP A 57 -9.86 -10.10 -5.78
C TRP A 57 -8.84 -9.58 -6.79
N SER A 58 -7.58 -9.97 -6.60
CA SER A 58 -6.46 -9.74 -7.51
C SER A 58 -5.35 -10.73 -7.16
N ASP A 59 -4.69 -11.28 -8.17
CA ASP A 59 -3.51 -12.14 -7.98
C ASP A 59 -2.23 -11.34 -7.65
N GLN A 60 -2.23 -10.03 -7.94
CA GLN A 60 -1.16 -9.10 -7.60
C GLN A 60 -1.78 -7.80 -7.06
N PRO A 61 -2.25 -7.82 -5.80
CA PRO A 61 -2.95 -6.68 -5.22
C PRO A 61 -2.02 -5.46 -5.12
N ARG A 62 -2.62 -4.27 -5.27
CA ARG A 62 -1.94 -2.98 -5.28
C ARG A 62 -2.62 -2.00 -4.33
N SER A 63 -1.83 -1.13 -3.71
CA SER A 63 -2.31 -0.05 -2.83
C SER A 63 -1.61 1.26 -3.14
N ILE A 64 -2.32 2.37 -2.94
CA ILE A 64 -1.75 3.72 -2.91
C ILE A 64 -2.02 4.32 -1.54
N SER A 65 -0.96 4.82 -0.91
CA SER A 65 -1.01 5.43 0.41
C SER A 65 -0.36 6.80 0.37
N ILE A 66 -0.98 7.80 0.99
CA ILE A 66 -0.57 9.19 0.91
C ILE A 66 -0.44 9.72 2.34
N ASP A 67 0.70 10.33 2.65
CA ASP A 67 0.95 10.93 3.96
C ASP A 67 0.03 12.13 4.24
N GLU A 68 -0.06 12.53 5.50
CA GLU A 68 -0.79 13.74 5.90
C GLU A 68 -0.22 15.00 5.22
N GLU A 69 -1.08 16.00 5.06
CA GLU A 69 -0.75 17.28 4.40
C GLU A 69 -0.11 17.09 3.00
N THR A 70 -0.44 15.98 2.35
CA THR A 70 0.07 15.56 1.04
C THR A 70 -1.09 15.08 0.17
N ALA A 71 -0.99 15.32 -1.14
CA ALA A 71 -1.99 14.88 -2.11
C ALA A 71 -1.31 14.32 -3.37
N LEU A 72 -1.90 13.27 -3.93
CA LEU A 72 -1.54 12.72 -5.23
C LEU A 72 -2.48 13.30 -6.30
N LEU A 73 -1.93 14.11 -7.19
CA LEU A 73 -2.66 14.60 -8.36
C LEU A 73 -2.54 13.59 -9.49
N ILE A 74 -3.66 13.11 -10.00
CA ILE A 74 -3.70 12.14 -11.11
C ILE A 74 -4.23 12.85 -12.35
N GLY A 75 -3.36 12.99 -13.36
CA GLY A 75 -3.73 13.56 -14.65
C GLY A 75 -4.58 12.60 -15.50
N ALA A 76 -5.21 13.12 -16.56
CA ALA A 76 -6.12 12.37 -17.44
C ALA A 76 -5.49 11.10 -18.08
N HIS A 77 -4.16 11.06 -18.19
CA HIS A 77 -3.42 9.93 -18.74
C HIS A 77 -2.81 9.01 -17.67
N GLY A 78 -3.19 9.15 -16.39
CA GLY A 78 -2.69 8.28 -15.31
C GLY A 78 -1.32 8.63 -14.78
N SER A 79 -0.80 9.81 -15.14
CA SER A 79 0.40 10.34 -14.51
C SER A 79 0.04 10.96 -13.17
N GLY A 80 0.52 10.33 -12.10
CA GLY A 80 0.50 10.78 -10.73
C GLY A 80 1.70 11.66 -10.39
N THR A 81 1.45 12.79 -9.73
CA THR A 81 2.46 13.69 -9.16
C THR A 81 2.04 14.12 -7.75
N VAL A 82 2.99 14.31 -6.85
CA VAL A 82 2.70 14.69 -5.46
C VAL A 82 2.78 16.20 -5.27
N VAL A 83 1.86 16.74 -4.48
CA VAL A 83 1.93 18.08 -3.90
C VAL A 83 1.76 17.99 -2.38
N GLY A 84 2.32 18.95 -1.63
CA GLY A 84 2.25 18.97 -0.17
C GLY A 84 3.59 18.69 0.51
N LYS A 85 3.56 18.20 1.75
CA LYS A 85 4.74 18.21 2.63
C LYS A 85 5.49 16.88 2.73
N SER A 86 4.89 15.77 2.33
CA SER A 86 5.45 14.43 2.54
C SER A 86 5.31 13.56 1.29
N ASN A 87 5.16 12.24 1.46
CA ASN A 87 5.31 11.26 0.40
C ASN A 87 3.96 10.62 -0.02
N ALA A 88 3.98 10.02 -1.20
CA ALA A 88 3.02 9.00 -1.61
C ALA A 88 3.76 7.69 -1.90
N TYR A 89 3.15 6.58 -1.51
CA TYR A 89 3.67 5.23 -1.61
C TYR A 89 2.76 4.39 -2.50
N PHE A 90 3.37 3.62 -3.39
CA PHE A 90 2.69 2.73 -4.32
C PHE A 90 3.18 1.31 -4.04
N LEU A 91 2.29 0.47 -3.55
CA LEU A 91 2.62 -0.90 -3.14
C LEU A 91 2.12 -1.87 -4.20
N GLN A 92 2.93 -2.88 -4.55
CA GLN A 92 2.50 -4.05 -5.30
C GLN A 92 2.98 -5.31 -4.60
N ALA A 93 2.04 -6.18 -4.25
CA ALA A 93 2.39 -7.45 -3.66
C ALA A 93 2.82 -8.46 -4.74
N PRO A 94 3.75 -9.38 -4.43
CA PRO A 94 4.34 -10.27 -5.43
C PRO A 94 3.42 -11.43 -5.85
N GLY A 95 2.31 -11.65 -5.14
CA GLY A 95 1.44 -12.81 -5.34
C GLY A 95 0.83 -13.28 -4.03
N ALA A 96 0.74 -14.59 -3.84
CA ALA A 96 0.22 -15.18 -2.61
C ALA A 96 1.08 -14.82 -1.38
N PRO A 97 0.48 -14.42 -0.25
CA PRO A 97 1.18 -14.33 1.03
C PRO A 97 1.49 -15.71 1.61
N GLU A 98 2.56 -15.84 2.38
CA GLU A 98 2.91 -17.09 3.06
C GLU A 98 1.94 -17.45 4.19
N VAL A 99 1.51 -16.45 4.97
CA VAL A 99 0.55 -16.62 6.06
C VAL A 99 -0.46 -15.48 6.01
N CYS A 100 -1.71 -15.78 5.65
CA CYS A 100 -2.84 -14.85 5.63
C CYS A 100 -4.09 -15.49 6.22
N LYS A 101 -4.19 -15.59 7.55
CA LYS A 101 -5.28 -16.33 8.21
C LYS A 101 -5.74 -15.63 9.47
N THR A 102 -7.02 -15.79 9.80
CA THR A 102 -7.61 -15.26 11.04
C THR A 102 -6.81 -15.69 12.26
N GLY A 103 -6.52 -14.73 13.15
CA GLY A 103 -5.84 -14.97 14.43
C GLY A 103 -4.36 -15.38 14.33
N ASN A 104 -3.75 -15.28 13.14
CA ASN A 104 -2.33 -15.57 12.94
C ASN A 104 -1.59 -14.29 12.51
N PRO A 105 -0.41 -14.00 13.08
CA PRO A 105 0.43 -12.91 12.60
C PRO A 105 0.77 -13.04 11.12
N LEU A 106 0.68 -11.94 10.39
CA LEU A 106 0.89 -11.86 8.96
C LEU A 106 2.34 -12.22 8.60
N THR A 107 2.50 -13.10 7.62
CA THR A 107 3.76 -13.22 6.87
C THR A 107 3.46 -13.01 5.40
N TYR A 108 4.01 -11.92 4.86
CA TYR A 108 3.89 -11.52 3.47
C TYR A 108 5.19 -10.81 3.08
N LYS A 109 5.99 -11.45 2.23
CA LYS A 109 7.32 -10.96 1.89
C LYS A 109 7.36 -10.23 0.55
N ASP A 110 8.43 -9.47 0.39
CA ASP A 110 8.85 -8.88 -0.88
C ASP A 110 7.77 -8.01 -1.56
N ILE A 111 7.02 -7.25 -0.75
CA ILE A 111 6.10 -6.23 -1.27
C ILE A 111 6.95 -5.10 -1.87
N ASN A 112 6.79 -4.87 -3.17
CA ASN A 112 7.42 -3.75 -3.84
C ASN A 112 6.76 -2.45 -3.40
N VAL A 113 7.58 -1.47 -3.00
CA VAL A 113 7.15 -0.13 -2.63
C VAL A 113 7.90 0.89 -3.48
N TYR A 114 7.14 1.76 -4.14
CA TYR A 114 7.68 2.94 -4.80
C TYR A 114 7.22 4.21 -4.08
N ARG A 115 8.17 5.09 -3.73
CA ARG A 115 7.91 6.33 -3.00
C ARG A 115 8.28 7.54 -3.86
N ILE A 116 7.36 8.50 -3.95
CA ILE A 116 7.58 9.83 -4.55
C ILE A 116 7.13 10.93 -3.59
N ASN A 117 7.62 12.16 -3.79
CA ASN A 117 7.22 13.32 -2.99
C ASN A 117 7.14 14.60 -3.84
N ALA A 118 6.82 15.73 -3.20
CA ALA A 118 6.68 17.01 -3.90
C ALA A 118 8.00 17.57 -4.47
N ALA A 119 9.16 17.12 -3.99
CA ALA A 119 10.46 17.54 -4.51
C ALA A 119 10.81 16.85 -5.84
N GLY A 120 10.16 15.73 -6.16
CA GLY A 120 10.36 15.03 -7.42
C GLY A 120 9.71 13.66 -7.49
N GLY A 121 9.58 13.18 -8.72
CA GLY A 121 9.05 11.86 -9.03
C GLY A 121 7.67 11.91 -9.69
N LYS A 122 7.40 10.90 -10.51
CA LYS A 122 6.10 10.66 -11.13
C LYS A 122 5.76 9.19 -11.00
N TYR A 123 4.47 8.89 -11.00
CA TYR A 123 4.00 7.51 -11.04
C TYR A 123 2.98 7.32 -12.15
N GLN A 124 3.15 6.30 -12.98
CA GLN A 124 2.21 5.96 -14.03
C GLN A 124 1.31 4.83 -13.53
N LEU A 125 0.03 5.11 -13.33
CA LEU A 125 -0.90 4.16 -12.72
C LEU A 125 -1.27 3.01 -13.69
N TRP A 126 -1.27 3.25 -15.00
CA TRP A 126 -1.66 2.24 -16.00
C TRP A 126 -0.74 1.03 -16.05
N ASN A 127 0.58 1.27 -15.99
CA ASN A 127 1.60 0.23 -16.02
C ASN A 127 2.30 0.05 -14.67
N TRP A 128 1.82 0.75 -13.64
CA TRP A 128 2.34 0.68 -12.27
C TRP A 128 3.85 0.93 -12.20
N HIS A 129 4.28 2.06 -12.77
CA HIS A 129 5.69 2.36 -12.95
C HIS A 129 6.05 3.75 -12.46
N GLY A 130 7.07 3.84 -11.61
CA GLY A 130 7.58 5.08 -11.07
C GLY A 130 8.84 5.58 -11.76
N ILE A 131 9.00 6.90 -11.84
CA ILE A 131 10.21 7.55 -12.37
C ILE A 131 10.64 8.63 -11.39
N GLY A 132 11.93 8.64 -11.02
CA GLY A 132 12.53 9.70 -10.20
C GLY A 132 12.14 9.66 -8.70
N GLY A 133 11.62 8.53 -8.22
CA GLY A 133 11.40 8.25 -6.80
C GLY A 133 12.38 7.21 -6.24
N SER A 134 12.02 6.62 -5.11
CA SER A 134 12.77 5.53 -4.46
C SER A 134 11.97 4.23 -4.54
N GLU A 135 12.64 3.14 -4.89
CA GLU A 135 12.05 1.79 -4.89
C GLU A 135 12.75 0.94 -3.85
N TYR A 136 11.97 0.16 -3.09
CA TYR A 136 12.46 -0.70 -2.01
C TYR A 136 11.44 -1.82 -1.72
N LEU A 137 11.86 -2.81 -0.94
CA LEU A 137 11.01 -3.91 -0.51
C LEU A 137 10.63 -3.77 0.96
N VAL A 138 9.35 -4.04 1.24
CA VAL A 138 8.85 -4.20 2.61
C VAL A 138 8.28 -5.59 2.76
N SER A 139 8.53 -6.21 3.90
CA SER A 139 7.95 -7.48 4.30
C SER A 139 7.24 -7.33 5.64
N ALA A 140 6.14 -8.05 5.81
CA ALA A 140 5.64 -8.41 7.13
C ALA A 140 6.12 -9.84 7.43
N VAL A 141 6.83 -10.04 8.53
CA VAL A 141 7.28 -11.37 8.99
C VAL A 141 6.81 -11.57 10.42
N GLU A 142 5.94 -12.56 10.63
CA GLU A 142 5.32 -12.83 11.92
C GLU A 142 4.69 -11.58 12.57
N GLY A 143 4.07 -10.74 11.74
CA GLY A 143 3.42 -9.50 12.15
C GLY A 143 4.34 -8.29 12.35
N VAL A 144 5.63 -8.40 12.03
CA VAL A 144 6.62 -7.31 12.15
C VAL A 144 7.02 -6.80 10.77
N LEU A 145 7.06 -5.46 10.60
CA LEU A 145 7.55 -4.84 9.37
C LEU A 145 9.07 -4.87 9.30
N ILE A 146 9.58 -5.24 8.13
CA ILE A 146 10.99 -5.24 7.78
C ILE A 146 11.12 -4.53 6.43
N SER A 147 12.12 -3.68 6.30
CA SER A 147 12.44 -2.94 5.08
C SER A 147 13.88 -3.20 4.68
N ASP A 148 14.15 -3.26 3.38
CA ASP A 148 15.50 -3.36 2.83
C ASP A 148 16.17 -1.98 2.62
N GLN A 149 15.49 -0.88 2.94
CA GLN A 149 16.10 0.46 2.95
C GLN A 149 17.25 0.52 3.96
N ASP A 150 18.26 1.35 3.68
CA ASP A 150 19.42 1.57 4.57
C ASP A 150 19.02 2.03 5.99
N SER A 151 17.91 2.77 6.11
CA SER A 151 17.36 3.24 7.39
C SER A 151 16.58 2.15 8.14
N LEU A 152 16.34 1.00 7.51
CA LEU A 152 15.39 -0.05 7.92
C LEU A 152 13.95 0.45 8.13
N SER A 153 13.68 1.71 7.76
CA SER A 153 12.36 2.29 7.79
C SER A 153 11.51 1.68 6.68
N PRO A 154 10.26 1.28 6.94
CA PRO A 154 9.31 0.96 5.88
C PRO A 154 8.77 2.22 5.17
N TYR A 155 9.08 3.42 5.67
CA TYR A 155 8.70 4.73 5.10
C TYR A 155 9.87 5.44 4.45
#